data_AF-A0A2G4G6A1-F1
#
_entry.id   AF-A0A2G4G6A1-F1
#
_cell.length_a   1.000
_cell.length_b   1.000
_cell.length_c   1.000
_cell.angle_alpha   90.00
_cell.angle_beta   90.00
_cell.angle_gamma   90.00
#
_symmetry.space_group_name_H-M   'P 1'
#
loop_
_entity.id
_entity.type
_entity.pdbx_description
1 polymer ?
#
loop_
_entity_poly.entity_id
_entity_poly.type
_entity_poly.pdbx_seq_one_letter_code
_entity_poly.pdbx_strand_id
1 'polypeptide(L)'
;MSTTNKPIKTSSRPGRTLAILGLVLVAMVGLVFIQGSTIVRLGLDLRGGTSVTLQPRIAPGDEGKITSDAIDQAVSIIRQRVNSLGVAESEVAAQGSGTNRQIIISVPGDTGRRVVELVGQTAELRFRQVLASASGIPTASDAAATPAAGVSADVNAKFAALDCTKAENLQGTGADAPTDTLVACDRAGGTKYILAPAEVLGRQISKASAGLDTQAGSAWFVSLTFNNEGTSAFGALTSRVTSLPEPTNQVAIVLDGLVVSSPRINEAIPSGTAQITGSFTQLEAQDLANVLKYGALPLAFDRGEVQQVSPTLGADQLNAGLLAGALGLLLVVIFTLLYYRALGFVTVGSLAIAGLMLYLLFLLMGEWIGFTLTLAGIAGAIVAIGVTADSFIVYFERVRDEMREGRTLRTAAETGWVRARRTILVADFVSLIAAVLLYVFSVGGVRGFAFTLGLTTIIDLIIIFWFTKPALVLVSRSKFFNSGHTLSGFSPKSLGMSVAKEA
;
A
#
# COMPACT_ATOMS: atom_id res chain seq x y z
N MET A 1 -25.52 29.21 51.81
CA MET A 1 -25.65 27.75 51.62
C MET A 1 -24.27 27.12 51.62
N SER A 2 -23.91 26.46 52.72
CA SER A 2 -22.63 25.74 52.86
C SER A 2 -22.70 24.47 52.02
N THR A 3 -21.95 24.42 50.91
CA THR A 3 -21.79 23.20 50.13
C THR A 3 -20.83 22.28 50.87
N THR A 4 -21.37 21.29 51.56
CA THR A 4 -20.63 20.18 52.18
C THR A 4 -19.73 19.53 51.14
N ASN A 5 -18.42 19.77 51.26
CA ASN A 5 -17.38 19.11 50.48
C ASN A 5 -17.38 17.62 50.86
N LYS A 6 -18.10 16.78 50.11
CA LYS A 6 -17.98 15.32 50.25
C LYS A 6 -16.53 14.95 49.94
N PRO A 7 -15.78 14.34 50.88
CA PRO A 7 -14.45 13.86 50.56
C PRO A 7 -14.60 12.73 49.54
N ILE A 8 -14.19 12.99 48.30
CA ILE A 8 -14.16 11.99 47.24
C ILE A 8 -13.14 10.92 47.67
N LYS A 9 -13.64 9.82 48.21
CA LYS A 9 -12.85 8.68 48.70
C LYS A 9 -12.42 7.79 47.54
N THR A 10 -11.86 8.34 46.47
CA THR A 10 -11.22 7.50 45.43
C THR A 10 -9.80 7.23 45.85
N SER A 11 -9.60 6.12 46.57
CA SER A 11 -8.25 5.59 46.84
C SER A 11 -7.60 5.25 45.50
N SER A 12 -6.75 6.15 45.01
CA SER A 12 -5.86 5.90 43.87
C SER A 12 -5.00 4.68 44.20
N ARG A 13 -5.14 3.59 43.43
CA ARG A 13 -4.33 2.37 43.51
C ARG A 13 -3.25 2.39 42.41
N PRO A 14 -2.18 3.20 42.53
CA PRO A 14 -1.20 3.40 41.46
C PRO A 14 -0.47 2.13 41.06
N GLY A 15 -0.24 1.20 41.99
CA GLY A 15 0.41 -0.08 41.67
C GLY A 15 -0.41 -0.95 40.72
N ARG A 16 -1.75 -0.91 40.80
CA ARG A 16 -2.62 -1.72 39.91
C ARG A 16 -2.56 -1.23 38.47
N THR A 17 -2.58 0.09 38.25
CA THR A 17 -2.51 0.66 36.90
C THR A 17 -1.15 0.43 36.24
N LEU A 18 -0.06 0.55 37.01
CA LEU A 18 1.29 0.23 36.51
C LEU A 18 1.43 -1.27 36.17
N ALA A 19 0.86 -2.16 37.00
CA ALA A 19 0.85 -3.59 36.72
C ALA A 19 0.06 -3.95 35.45
N ILE A 20 -1.09 -3.28 35.22
CA ILE A 20 -1.87 -3.45 34.00
C ILE A 20 -1.07 -3.01 32.77
N LEU A 21 -0.42 -1.85 32.84
CA LEU A 21 0.44 -1.37 31.74
C LEU A 21 1.59 -2.33 31.47
N GLY A 22 2.27 -2.82 32.51
CA GLY A 22 3.32 -3.83 32.37
C GLY A 22 2.82 -5.11 31.72
N LEU A 23 1.64 -5.60 32.09
CA LEU A 23 1.02 -6.77 31.48
C LEU A 23 0.72 -6.53 30.00
N VAL A 24 0.20 -5.35 29.63
CA VAL A 24 -0.04 -5.00 28.23
C VAL A 24 1.25 -4.98 27.41
N LEU A 25 2.33 -4.39 27.94
CA LEU A 25 3.63 -4.39 27.26
C LEU A 25 4.18 -5.81 27.08
N VAL A 26 4.09 -6.65 28.11
CA VAL A 26 4.51 -8.07 28.02
C VAL A 26 3.66 -8.82 26.99
N ALA A 27 2.35 -8.58 26.95
CA ALA A 27 1.47 -9.19 25.95
C ALA A 27 1.84 -8.75 24.53
N MET A 28 2.13 -7.45 24.32
CA MET A 28 2.59 -6.95 23.02
C MET A 28 3.92 -7.57 22.60
N VAL A 29 4.91 -7.67 23.49
CA VAL A 29 6.18 -8.33 23.21
C VAL A 29 5.97 -9.81 22.87
N GLY A 30 5.09 -10.50 23.61
CA GLY A 30 4.72 -11.89 23.33
C GLY A 30 4.09 -12.05 21.94
N LEU A 31 3.18 -11.15 21.55
CA LEU A 31 2.56 -11.14 20.22
C LEU A 31 3.60 -10.91 19.10
N VAL A 32 4.53 -9.97 19.30
CA VAL A 32 5.63 -9.72 18.34
C VAL A 32 6.48 -10.97 18.15
N PHE A 33 6.81 -11.66 19.25
CA PHE A 33 7.60 -12.89 19.19
C PHE A 33 6.86 -14.02 18.46
N ILE A 34 5.56 -14.19 18.73
CA ILE A 34 4.71 -15.21 18.06
C ILE A 34 4.62 -14.95 16.54
N GLN A 35 4.61 -13.68 16.12
CA GLN A 35 4.51 -13.31 14.71
C GLN A 35 5.85 -13.33 13.97
N GLY A 36 6.98 -13.42 14.68
CA GLY A 36 8.31 -13.38 14.07
C GLY A 36 8.69 -12.00 13.49
N SER A 37 7.95 -10.94 13.83
CA SER A 37 8.16 -9.59 13.30
C SER A 37 9.35 -8.93 14.00
N THR A 38 10.55 -9.06 13.42
CA THR A 38 11.79 -8.53 14.01
C THR A 38 12.19 -7.14 13.51
N ILE A 39 11.67 -6.72 12.35
CA ILE A 39 12.06 -5.47 11.68
C ILE A 39 10.81 -4.69 11.28
N VAL A 40 10.82 -3.37 11.53
CA VAL A 40 9.76 -2.47 11.08
C VAL A 40 9.78 -2.39 9.55
N ARG A 41 8.65 -2.66 8.91
CA ARG A 41 8.50 -2.48 7.46
C ARG A 41 8.60 -1.00 7.13
N LEU A 42 9.44 -0.64 6.19
CA LEU A 42 9.64 0.75 5.79
C LEU A 42 8.91 1.01 4.47
N GLY A 43 8.44 2.25 4.31
CA GLY A 43 7.81 2.73 3.09
C GLY A 43 8.80 2.88 1.95
N LEU A 44 8.25 3.04 0.74
CA LEU A 44 9.03 3.20 -0.49
C LEU A 44 9.95 4.42 -0.46
N ASP A 45 9.53 5.49 0.22
CA ASP A 45 10.30 6.71 0.40
C ASP A 45 11.59 6.49 1.22
N LEU A 46 11.62 5.47 2.08
CA LEU A 46 12.78 5.13 2.90
C LEU A 46 13.59 3.94 2.38
N ARG A 47 12.96 2.97 1.71
CA ARG A 47 13.65 1.81 1.10
C ARG A 47 14.10 2.04 -0.33
N GLY A 48 13.51 3.02 -1.01
CA GLY A 48 13.62 3.18 -2.45
C GLY A 48 12.80 2.16 -3.23
N GLY A 49 12.38 2.56 -4.42
CA GLY A 49 11.73 1.71 -5.40
C GLY A 49 10.82 2.50 -6.33
N THR A 50 9.87 1.80 -6.96
CA THR A 50 8.92 2.40 -7.92
C THR A 50 7.48 2.25 -7.42
N SER A 51 6.74 3.35 -7.39
CA SER A 51 5.30 3.36 -7.16
C SER A 51 4.56 3.79 -8.42
N VAL A 52 3.44 3.14 -8.71
CA VAL A 52 2.51 3.57 -9.75
C VAL A 52 1.10 3.46 -9.24
N THR A 53 0.30 4.45 -9.62
CA THR A 53 -1.14 4.45 -9.40
C THR A 53 -1.84 4.02 -10.69
N LEU A 54 -2.76 3.07 -10.60
CA LEU A 54 -3.61 2.61 -11.68
C LEU A 54 -5.04 3.09 -11.42
N GLN A 55 -5.57 3.91 -12.32
CA GLN A 55 -6.95 4.40 -12.25
C GLN A 55 -7.82 3.52 -13.15
N PRO A 56 -8.96 2.98 -12.68
CA PRO A 56 -9.86 2.24 -13.55
C PRO A 56 -10.38 3.13 -14.68
N ARG A 57 -10.26 2.63 -15.92
CA ARG A 57 -10.76 3.29 -17.12
C ARG A 57 -12.25 2.97 -17.28
N ILE A 58 -13.07 4.00 -17.44
CA ILE A 58 -14.51 3.85 -17.74
C ILE A 58 -14.69 3.87 -19.25
N ALA A 59 -14.98 2.70 -19.85
CA ALA A 59 -15.41 2.65 -21.24
C ALA A 59 -16.92 2.98 -21.36
N PRO A 60 -17.38 3.55 -22.50
CA PRO A 60 -18.81 3.79 -22.72
C PRO A 60 -19.61 2.47 -22.59
N GLY A 61 -20.54 2.41 -21.63
CA GLY A 61 -21.32 1.20 -21.31
C GLY A 61 -20.83 0.38 -20.10
N ASP A 62 -19.69 0.76 -19.51
CA ASP A 62 -19.04 0.04 -18.39
C ASP A 62 -19.22 0.72 -17.01
N GLU A 63 -20.07 1.75 -16.91
CA GLU A 63 -20.29 2.54 -15.68
C GLU A 63 -20.74 1.69 -14.47
N GLY A 64 -21.33 0.51 -14.71
CA GLY A 64 -21.73 -0.45 -13.66
C GLY A 64 -20.68 -1.52 -13.31
N LYS A 65 -19.55 -1.59 -14.02
CA LYS A 65 -18.53 -2.64 -13.81
C LYS A 65 -17.50 -2.32 -12.74
N ILE A 66 -17.32 -1.04 -12.37
CA ILE A 66 -16.40 -0.62 -11.31
C ILE A 66 -17.06 -0.87 -9.94
N THR A 67 -17.01 -2.13 -9.52
CA THR A 67 -17.43 -2.57 -8.19
C THR A 67 -16.22 -2.72 -7.27
N SER A 68 -16.44 -2.67 -5.95
CA SER A 68 -15.39 -3.00 -4.96
C SER A 68 -14.76 -4.35 -5.26
N ASP A 69 -15.59 -5.32 -5.61
CA ASP A 69 -15.20 -6.70 -5.83
C ASP A 69 -14.33 -6.83 -7.09
N ALA A 70 -14.64 -6.09 -8.15
CA ALA A 70 -13.81 -6.06 -9.36
C ALA A 70 -12.43 -5.44 -9.09
N ILE A 71 -12.36 -4.37 -8.28
CA ILE A 71 -11.08 -3.77 -7.88
C ILE A 71 -10.30 -4.70 -6.97
N ASP A 72 -10.95 -5.37 -6.02
CA ASP A 72 -10.29 -6.31 -5.10
C ASP A 72 -9.79 -7.55 -5.84
N GLN A 73 -10.55 -8.03 -6.83
CA GLN A 73 -10.11 -9.07 -7.75
C GLN A 73 -8.90 -8.60 -8.57
N ALA A 74 -8.91 -7.39 -9.13
CA ALA A 74 -7.77 -6.82 -9.83
C ALA A 74 -6.53 -6.72 -8.92
N VAL A 75 -6.68 -6.26 -7.67
CA VAL A 75 -5.61 -6.24 -6.67
C VAL A 75 -5.03 -7.64 -6.43
N SER A 76 -5.88 -8.66 -6.31
CA SER A 76 -5.42 -10.04 -6.11
C SER A 76 -4.61 -10.58 -7.31
N ILE A 77 -5.05 -10.30 -8.53
CA ILE A 77 -4.36 -10.72 -9.77
C ILE A 77 -3.02 -9.99 -9.88
N ILE A 78 -3.01 -8.67 -9.68
CA ILE A 78 -1.79 -7.85 -9.72
C ILE A 78 -0.81 -8.35 -8.66
N ARG A 79 -1.26 -8.60 -7.43
CA ARG A 79 -0.41 -9.14 -6.35
C ARG A 79 0.20 -10.49 -6.74
N GLN A 80 -0.59 -11.40 -7.32
CA GLN A 80 -0.07 -12.68 -7.80
C GLN A 80 0.96 -12.52 -8.91
N ARG A 81 0.74 -11.60 -9.85
CA ARG A 81 1.70 -11.29 -10.92
C ARG A 81 3.00 -10.71 -10.35
N VAL A 82 2.94 -9.72 -9.44
CA VAL A 82 4.14 -9.14 -8.82
C VAL A 82 4.93 -10.21 -8.05
N ASN A 83 4.24 -11.05 -7.27
CA ASN A 83 4.88 -12.14 -6.54
C ASN A 83 5.55 -13.16 -7.47
N SER A 84 4.94 -13.44 -8.63
CA SER A 84 5.50 -14.36 -9.62
C SER A 84 6.77 -13.85 -10.30
N LEU A 85 6.94 -12.53 -10.36
CA LEU A 85 8.14 -11.86 -10.86
C LEU A 85 9.29 -11.91 -9.84
N GLY A 86 9.09 -12.56 -8.69
CA GLY A 86 10.11 -12.75 -7.66
C GLY A 86 10.38 -11.50 -6.83
N VAL A 87 9.49 -10.50 -6.91
CA VAL A 87 9.63 -9.28 -6.09
C VAL A 87 9.11 -9.56 -4.68
N ALA A 88 10.03 -9.73 -3.75
CA ALA A 88 9.72 -9.79 -2.34
C ALA A 88 9.19 -8.43 -1.84
N GLU A 89 8.25 -8.46 -0.89
CA GLU A 89 7.76 -7.27 -0.17
C GLU A 89 7.07 -6.20 -1.04
N SER A 90 6.54 -6.58 -2.22
CA SER A 90 5.68 -5.69 -3.00
C SER A 90 4.36 -5.41 -2.28
N GLU A 91 3.91 -4.16 -2.34
CA GLU A 91 2.63 -3.75 -1.80
C GLU A 91 1.67 -3.44 -2.95
N VAL A 92 0.51 -4.09 -2.94
CA VAL A 92 -0.59 -3.80 -3.87
C VAL A 92 -1.82 -3.55 -3.03
N ALA A 93 -2.25 -2.29 -3.01
CA ALA A 93 -3.37 -1.83 -2.22
C ALA A 93 -4.27 -0.95 -3.08
N ALA A 94 -5.58 -1.11 -2.92
CA ALA A 94 -6.53 -0.20 -3.52
C ALA A 94 -6.89 0.92 -2.54
N GLN A 95 -6.80 2.16 -3.02
CA GLN A 95 -6.95 3.39 -2.28
C GLN A 95 -8.13 4.20 -2.82
N GLY A 96 -8.83 4.91 -1.93
CA GLY A 96 -10.04 5.66 -2.27
C GLY A 96 -11.32 4.88 -1.99
N SER A 97 -12.47 5.47 -2.30
CA SER A 97 -13.81 4.91 -2.07
C SER A 97 -14.71 5.16 -3.28
N GLY A 98 -15.67 4.27 -3.50
CA GLY A 98 -16.59 4.33 -4.64
C GLY A 98 -15.89 4.09 -5.99
N THR A 99 -16.36 4.78 -7.03
CA THR A 99 -15.90 4.63 -8.42
C THR A 99 -14.50 5.22 -8.68
N ASN A 100 -13.98 6.04 -7.77
CA ASN A 100 -12.64 6.64 -7.86
C ASN A 100 -11.56 5.83 -7.13
N ARG A 101 -11.84 4.57 -6.79
CA ARG A 101 -10.88 3.69 -6.12
C ARG A 101 -9.76 3.34 -7.10
N GLN A 102 -8.54 3.75 -6.77
CA GLN A 102 -7.32 3.54 -7.55
C GLN A 102 -6.49 2.41 -6.96
N ILE A 103 -5.70 1.69 -7.77
CA ILE A 103 -4.78 0.66 -7.29
C ILE A 103 -3.38 1.25 -7.22
N ILE A 104 -2.76 1.23 -6.06
CA ILE A 104 -1.37 1.65 -5.89
C ILE A 104 -0.51 0.40 -5.77
N ILE A 105 0.51 0.36 -6.62
CA ILE A 105 1.49 -0.72 -6.67
C ILE A 105 2.82 -0.11 -6.29
N SER A 106 3.43 -0.65 -5.23
CA SER A 106 4.75 -0.24 -4.76
C SER A 106 5.69 -1.43 -4.83
N VAL A 107 6.71 -1.29 -5.67
CA VAL A 107 7.73 -2.32 -5.90
C VAL A 107 9.05 -1.80 -5.36
N PRO A 108 9.61 -2.40 -4.30
CA PRO A 108 10.90 -1.99 -3.78
C PRO A 108 12.03 -2.28 -4.78
N GLY A 109 13.08 -1.46 -4.75
CA GLY A 109 14.28 -1.67 -5.55
C GLY A 109 14.26 -1.07 -6.97
N ASP A 110 15.33 -1.34 -7.71
CA ASP A 110 15.66 -0.73 -9.01
C ASP A 110 14.95 -1.37 -10.21
N THR A 111 14.51 -2.62 -10.09
CA THR A 111 13.73 -3.34 -11.14
C THR A 111 12.26 -2.93 -11.21
N GLY A 112 11.82 -2.02 -10.34
CA GLY A 112 10.43 -1.66 -10.15
C GLY A 112 9.70 -1.17 -11.41
N ARG A 113 10.36 -0.40 -12.29
CA ARG A 113 9.72 0.10 -13.52
C ARG A 113 9.21 -1.01 -14.43
N ARG A 114 10.05 -2.00 -14.74
CA ARG A 114 9.66 -3.13 -15.59
C ARG A 114 8.55 -3.94 -14.95
N VAL A 115 8.68 -4.24 -13.66
CA VAL A 115 7.67 -5.01 -12.91
C VAL A 115 6.32 -4.31 -13.01
N VAL A 116 6.30 -2.99 -12.77
CA VAL A 116 5.06 -2.23 -12.81
C VAL A 116 4.47 -2.15 -14.22
N GLU A 117 5.31 -1.99 -15.24
CA GLU A 117 4.88 -2.01 -16.64
C GLU A 117 4.21 -3.32 -17.03
N LEU A 118 4.67 -4.46 -16.51
CA LEU A 118 4.10 -5.78 -16.77
C LEU A 118 2.80 -6.02 -16.01
N VAL A 119 2.75 -5.67 -14.73
CA VAL A 119 1.56 -5.96 -13.91
C VAL A 119 0.40 -5.02 -14.19
N GLY A 120 0.66 -3.82 -14.70
CA GLY A 120 -0.35 -2.87 -15.15
C GLY A 120 -0.88 -3.10 -16.56
N GLN A 121 -0.60 -4.26 -17.19
CA GLN A 121 -1.24 -4.66 -18.45
C GLN A 121 -2.55 -5.41 -18.16
N THR A 122 -3.61 -5.16 -18.93
CA THR A 122 -4.85 -5.95 -18.87
C THR A 122 -4.57 -7.40 -19.24
N ALA A 123 -3.81 -7.59 -20.32
CA ALA A 123 -3.42 -8.87 -20.89
C ALA A 123 -4.60 -9.76 -21.29
N GLU A 124 -5.54 -9.15 -22.01
CA GLU A 124 -6.66 -9.89 -22.55
C GLU A 124 -6.23 -10.69 -23.78
N LEU A 125 -6.06 -12.00 -23.59
CA LEU A 125 -5.71 -12.94 -24.65
C LEU A 125 -6.97 -13.48 -25.33
N ARG A 126 -7.00 -13.46 -26.66
CA ARG A 126 -8.09 -13.98 -27.48
C ARG A 126 -7.54 -14.78 -28.65
N PHE A 127 -8.16 -15.91 -28.96
CA PHE A 127 -7.91 -16.65 -30.19
C PHE A 127 -9.03 -16.36 -31.16
N ARG A 128 -8.66 -15.86 -32.34
CA ARG A 128 -9.58 -15.45 -33.39
C ARG A 128 -9.15 -16.07 -34.71
N GLN A 129 -10.10 -16.57 -35.49
CA GLN A 129 -9.81 -17.00 -36.85
C GLN A 129 -9.43 -15.79 -37.71
N VAL A 130 -8.38 -15.91 -38.53
CA VAL A 130 -8.03 -14.88 -39.52
C VAL A 130 -9.03 -14.98 -40.68
N LEU A 131 -9.66 -13.87 -41.04
CA LEU A 131 -10.57 -13.79 -42.19
C LEU A 131 -9.86 -13.19 -43.42
N ALA A 132 -8.98 -12.22 -43.18
CA ALA A 132 -8.14 -11.61 -44.21
C ALA A 132 -6.83 -11.10 -43.60
N SER A 133 -5.78 -11.04 -44.41
CA SER A 133 -4.50 -10.41 -44.07
C SER A 133 -3.96 -9.62 -45.26
N ALA A 134 -3.27 -8.52 -44.98
CA ALA A 134 -2.60 -7.69 -45.98
C ALA A 134 -1.38 -7.00 -45.37
N SER A 135 -0.56 -6.34 -46.21
CA SER A 135 0.54 -5.51 -45.73
C SER A 135 0.06 -4.43 -44.77
N GLY A 136 0.84 -4.13 -43.75
CA GLY A 136 0.52 -3.12 -42.72
C GLY A 136 0.40 -1.70 -43.24
N ILE A 137 0.78 -1.42 -44.49
CA ILE A 137 0.66 -0.11 -45.14
C ILE A 137 -0.63 -0.09 -45.97
N PRO A 138 -1.47 0.94 -45.86
CA PRO A 138 -2.67 1.06 -46.69
C PRO A 138 -2.29 1.24 -48.16
N THR A 139 -2.80 0.36 -49.03
CA THR A 139 -2.62 0.46 -50.48
C THR A 139 -3.96 0.59 -51.20
N ALA A 140 -3.97 1.20 -52.38
CA ALA A 140 -5.19 1.34 -53.19
C ALA A 140 -5.80 -0.01 -53.62
N SER A 141 -5.03 -1.11 -53.55
CA SER A 141 -5.47 -2.49 -53.79
C SER A 141 -6.22 -3.11 -52.61
N ASP A 142 -6.15 -2.54 -51.41
CA ASP A 142 -6.79 -3.10 -50.21
C ASP A 142 -8.31 -2.96 -50.24
N ALA A 143 -8.84 -2.02 -51.03
CA ALA A 143 -10.26 -1.90 -51.31
C ALA A 143 -10.84 -3.12 -52.08
N ALA A 144 -9.97 -3.93 -52.71
CA ALA A 144 -10.32 -5.17 -53.41
C ALA A 144 -10.00 -6.43 -52.60
N ALA A 145 -9.42 -6.31 -51.40
CA ALA A 145 -9.14 -7.42 -50.51
C ALA A 145 -10.43 -7.87 -49.78
N THR A 146 -11.36 -8.49 -50.51
CA THR A 146 -12.33 -9.41 -49.90
C THR A 146 -12.67 -10.51 -50.88
N PRO A 147 -12.53 -11.78 -50.45
CA PRO A 147 -13.74 -12.60 -50.38
C PRO A 147 -13.67 -13.59 -49.21
N ALA A 148 -13.89 -13.13 -47.98
CA ALA A 148 -14.45 -14.01 -46.96
C ALA A 148 -15.93 -13.66 -46.84
N ALA A 149 -16.82 -14.60 -47.19
CA ALA A 149 -18.26 -14.41 -47.03
C ALA A 149 -18.56 -14.10 -45.54
N GLY A 150 -19.16 -12.94 -45.26
CA GLY A 150 -19.60 -12.56 -43.91
C GLY A 150 -18.96 -11.31 -43.28
N VAL A 151 -18.04 -10.60 -43.94
CA VAL A 151 -17.45 -9.34 -43.42
C VAL A 151 -18.26 -8.13 -43.89
N SER A 152 -18.59 -7.19 -42.98
CA SER A 152 -19.36 -5.98 -43.31
C SER A 152 -18.52 -4.93 -44.05
N ALA A 153 -19.20 -4.07 -44.83
CA ALA A 153 -18.55 -2.98 -45.57
C ALA A 153 -17.76 -2.03 -44.66
N ASP A 154 -18.26 -1.78 -43.43
CA ASP A 154 -17.60 -0.91 -42.45
C ASP A 154 -16.27 -1.49 -41.95
N VAL A 155 -16.21 -2.82 -41.74
CA VAL A 155 -14.99 -3.51 -41.31
C VAL A 155 -13.94 -3.48 -42.42
N ASN A 156 -14.36 -3.67 -43.68
CA ASN A 156 -13.49 -3.54 -44.83
C ASN A 156 -12.93 -2.12 -45.00
N ALA A 157 -13.76 -1.10 -44.80
CA ALA A 157 -13.31 0.29 -44.84
C ALA A 157 -12.26 0.59 -43.75
N LYS A 158 -12.47 0.09 -42.53
CA LYS A 158 -11.49 0.18 -41.43
C LYS A 158 -10.18 -0.53 -41.77
N PHE A 159 -10.26 -1.74 -42.33
CA PHE A 159 -9.10 -2.51 -42.74
C PHE A 159 -8.30 -1.83 -43.87
N ALA A 160 -8.97 -1.30 -44.88
CA ALA A 160 -8.32 -0.58 -45.97
C ALA A 160 -7.61 0.69 -45.46
N ALA A 161 -8.22 1.41 -44.50
CA ALA A 161 -7.66 2.64 -43.93
C ALA A 161 -6.61 2.41 -42.83
N LEU A 162 -6.52 1.21 -42.25
CA LEU A 162 -5.60 0.91 -41.16
C LEU A 162 -4.15 0.96 -41.63
N ASP A 163 -3.35 1.74 -40.90
CA ASP A 163 -1.93 1.95 -41.14
C ASP A 163 -1.12 1.54 -39.90
N CYS A 164 -0.48 0.38 -40.01
CA CYS A 164 0.29 -0.23 -38.94
C CYS A 164 1.67 0.40 -38.74
N THR A 165 2.06 1.39 -39.55
CA THR A 165 3.27 2.18 -39.32
C THR A 165 3.06 3.27 -38.27
N LYS A 166 1.80 3.64 -37.99
CA LYS A 166 1.45 4.64 -36.98
C LYS A 166 1.48 4.04 -35.59
N ALA A 167 2.26 4.65 -34.70
CA ALA A 167 2.40 4.21 -33.31
C ALA A 167 1.06 4.10 -32.56
N GLU A 168 0.08 4.94 -32.88
CA GLU A 168 -1.28 4.90 -32.30
C GLU A 168 -1.99 3.57 -32.55
N ASN A 169 -1.79 2.96 -33.72
CA ASN A 169 -2.40 1.68 -34.10
C ASN A 169 -1.67 0.46 -33.53
N LEU A 170 -0.48 0.66 -32.94
CA LEU A 170 0.33 -0.37 -32.30
C LEU A 170 0.25 -0.34 -30.77
N GLN A 171 -0.61 0.49 -30.20
CA GLN A 171 -0.68 0.66 -28.73
C GLN A 171 -1.58 -0.34 -28.02
N GLY A 172 -2.47 -1.04 -28.75
CA GLY A 172 -3.36 -2.08 -28.18
C GLY A 172 -4.28 -1.53 -27.08
N THR A 173 -5.54 -1.26 -27.40
CA THR A 173 -6.43 -0.58 -26.45
C THR A 173 -7.10 -1.52 -25.45
N GLY A 174 -7.03 -2.85 -25.67
CA GLY A 174 -7.74 -3.85 -24.87
C GLY A 174 -9.26 -3.65 -24.78
N ALA A 175 -9.83 -2.78 -25.64
CA ALA A 175 -11.22 -2.35 -25.59
C ALA A 175 -12.09 -3.06 -26.64
N ASP A 176 -11.54 -4.04 -27.37
CA ASP A 176 -12.32 -4.82 -28.33
C ASP A 176 -13.25 -5.79 -27.59
N ALA A 177 -14.48 -5.96 -28.08
CA ALA A 177 -15.40 -6.94 -27.53
C ALA A 177 -15.11 -8.34 -28.10
N PRO A 178 -15.28 -9.42 -27.31
CA PRO A 178 -15.09 -10.79 -27.80
C PRO A 178 -16.03 -11.15 -28.96
N THR A 179 -17.24 -10.59 -28.98
CA THR A 179 -18.28 -10.88 -29.97
C THR A 179 -18.06 -10.20 -31.30
N ASP A 180 -17.19 -9.19 -31.35
CA ASP A 180 -17.07 -8.33 -32.52
C ASP A 180 -15.94 -8.81 -33.41
N THR A 181 -16.08 -8.59 -34.73
CA THR A 181 -14.97 -8.70 -35.67
C THR A 181 -13.94 -7.61 -35.39
N LEU A 182 -12.67 -7.99 -35.32
CA LEU A 182 -11.57 -7.09 -34.98
C LEU A 182 -10.71 -6.82 -36.22
N VAL A 183 -10.36 -5.55 -36.43
CA VAL A 183 -9.33 -5.13 -37.38
C VAL A 183 -8.12 -4.70 -36.57
N ALA A 184 -6.99 -5.40 -36.73
CA ALA A 184 -5.81 -5.19 -35.90
C ALA A 184 -4.51 -5.35 -36.67
N CYS A 185 -3.47 -4.68 -36.20
CA CYS A 185 -2.10 -4.84 -36.65
C CYS A 185 -1.39 -5.97 -35.90
N ASP A 186 -0.39 -6.58 -36.52
CA ASP A 186 0.65 -7.28 -35.77
C ASP A 186 1.49 -6.30 -34.95
N ARG A 187 2.13 -6.84 -33.91
CA ARG A 187 3.03 -6.03 -33.06
C ARG A 187 4.22 -5.44 -33.82
N ALA A 188 4.66 -6.10 -34.89
CA ALA A 188 5.77 -5.63 -35.72
C ALA A 188 5.36 -4.53 -36.72
N GLY A 189 4.05 -4.29 -36.90
CA GLY A 189 3.50 -3.34 -37.85
C GLY A 189 3.61 -3.75 -39.33
N GLY A 190 4.03 -4.99 -39.60
CA GLY A 190 4.24 -5.51 -40.95
C GLY A 190 2.95 -5.98 -41.63
N THR A 191 1.95 -6.40 -40.85
CA THR A 191 0.73 -7.04 -41.37
C THR A 191 -0.50 -6.55 -40.63
N LYS A 192 -1.58 -6.28 -41.36
CA LYS A 192 -2.92 -6.02 -40.80
C LYS A 192 -3.84 -7.20 -41.06
N TYR A 193 -4.79 -7.40 -40.16
CA TYR A 193 -5.71 -8.54 -40.18
C TYR A 193 -7.16 -8.11 -40.00
N ILE A 194 -8.06 -8.85 -40.63
CA ILE A 194 -9.47 -8.93 -40.23
C ILE A 194 -9.64 -10.25 -39.48
N LEU A 195 -10.16 -10.18 -38.26
CA LEU A 195 -10.29 -11.31 -37.36
C LEU A 195 -11.76 -11.55 -37.02
N ALA A 196 -12.14 -12.82 -36.98
CA ALA A 196 -13.46 -13.26 -36.53
C ALA A 196 -13.70 -12.92 -35.04
N PRO A 197 -14.95 -13.03 -34.55
CA PRO A 197 -15.23 -13.05 -33.12
C PRO A 197 -14.34 -14.06 -32.37
N ALA A 198 -14.00 -13.76 -31.13
CA ALA A 198 -13.16 -14.60 -30.29
C ALA A 198 -13.92 -15.83 -29.81
N GLU A 199 -13.42 -17.01 -30.19
CA GLU A 199 -14.00 -18.30 -29.80
C GLU A 199 -13.32 -18.90 -28.56
N VAL A 200 -12.05 -18.55 -28.32
CA VAL A 200 -11.32 -18.97 -27.12
C VAL A 200 -10.76 -17.74 -26.43
N LEU A 201 -10.98 -17.66 -25.12
CA LEU A 201 -10.65 -16.51 -24.28
C LEU A 201 -9.55 -16.87 -23.29
N GLY A 202 -8.73 -15.89 -22.90
CA GLY A 202 -7.63 -16.08 -21.95
C GLY A 202 -8.05 -16.65 -20.61
N ARG A 203 -9.29 -16.38 -20.16
CA ARG A 203 -9.87 -16.99 -18.94
C ARG A 203 -10.00 -18.52 -18.98
N GLN A 204 -9.93 -19.11 -20.18
CA GLN A 204 -10.00 -20.56 -20.38
C GLN A 204 -8.60 -21.22 -20.31
N ILE A 205 -7.54 -20.46 -19.97
CA ILE A 205 -6.19 -20.99 -19.80
C ILE A 205 -6.00 -21.43 -18.35
N SER A 206 -5.56 -22.67 -18.16
CA SER A 206 -5.26 -23.25 -16.85
C SER A 206 -3.78 -23.14 -16.48
N LYS A 207 -2.88 -23.14 -17.48
CA LYS A 207 -1.43 -23.03 -17.28
C LYS A 207 -0.77 -22.31 -18.45
N ALA A 208 0.20 -21.45 -18.15
CA ALA A 208 1.10 -20.86 -19.12
C ALA A 208 2.55 -20.99 -18.63
N SER A 209 3.48 -21.34 -19.51
CA SER A 209 4.91 -21.46 -19.17
C SER A 209 5.80 -21.16 -20.37
N ALA A 210 6.89 -20.42 -20.15
CA ALA A 210 7.93 -20.24 -21.14
C ALA A 210 8.76 -21.52 -21.29
N GLY A 211 9.08 -21.88 -22.53
CA GLY A 211 9.93 -23.01 -22.88
C GLY A 211 10.97 -22.62 -23.93
N LEU A 212 12.06 -23.37 -24.00
CA LEU A 212 13.08 -23.25 -25.04
C LEU A 212 12.93 -24.44 -25.99
N ASP A 213 12.76 -24.16 -27.28
CA ASP A 213 12.78 -25.21 -28.29
C ASP A 213 14.23 -25.57 -28.63
N THR A 214 14.70 -26.69 -28.07
CA THR A 214 16.06 -27.19 -28.26
C THR A 214 16.26 -27.88 -29.61
N GLN A 215 15.19 -28.13 -30.37
CA GLN A 215 15.23 -28.81 -31.66
C GLN A 215 15.18 -27.80 -32.83
N ALA A 216 14.44 -26.70 -32.69
CA ALA A 216 14.29 -25.66 -33.71
C ALA A 216 15.14 -24.40 -33.43
N GLY A 217 16.41 -24.56 -33.08
CA GLY A 217 17.37 -23.45 -33.04
C GLY A 217 17.37 -22.58 -31.78
N SER A 218 16.95 -23.12 -30.62
CA SER A 218 16.95 -22.40 -29.33
C SER A 218 16.05 -21.16 -29.32
N ALA A 219 14.90 -21.24 -29.99
CA ALA A 219 13.87 -20.19 -29.93
C ALA A 219 13.01 -20.35 -28.67
N TRP A 220 12.69 -19.24 -28.01
CA TRP A 220 11.76 -19.25 -26.88
C TRP A 220 10.30 -19.24 -27.36
N PHE A 221 9.46 -20.01 -26.68
CA PHE A 221 8.03 -20.05 -26.93
C PHE A 221 7.24 -20.02 -25.62
N VAL A 222 5.96 -19.67 -25.70
CA VAL A 222 5.03 -19.74 -24.56
C VAL A 222 4.08 -20.90 -24.78
N SER A 223 4.17 -21.91 -23.92
CA SER A 223 3.25 -23.05 -23.89
C SER A 223 2.01 -22.70 -23.08
N LEU A 224 0.84 -23.00 -23.63
CA LEU A 224 -0.46 -22.79 -23.03
C LEU A 224 -1.17 -24.13 -22.87
N THR A 225 -1.84 -24.30 -21.74
CA THR A 225 -2.76 -25.40 -21.47
C THR A 225 -4.12 -24.82 -21.16
N PHE A 226 -5.15 -25.27 -21.86
CA PHE A 226 -6.53 -24.85 -21.62
C PHE A 226 -7.18 -25.66 -20.50
N ASN A 227 -8.28 -25.14 -19.95
CA ASN A 227 -9.20 -25.90 -19.12
C ASN A 227 -10.16 -26.72 -20.01
N ASN A 228 -11.06 -27.51 -19.42
CA ASN A 228 -11.96 -28.39 -20.19
C ASN A 228 -12.81 -27.63 -21.24
N GLU A 229 -13.30 -26.44 -20.89
CA GLU A 229 -14.10 -25.60 -21.79
C GLU A 229 -13.23 -25.08 -22.96
N GLY A 230 -12.05 -24.54 -22.65
CA GLY A 230 -11.10 -24.05 -23.65
C GLY A 230 -10.57 -25.15 -24.56
N THR A 231 -10.33 -26.35 -24.04
CA THR A 231 -9.91 -27.52 -24.84
C THR A 231 -10.96 -27.89 -25.89
N SER A 232 -12.24 -27.91 -25.50
CA SER A 232 -13.33 -28.20 -26.44
C SER A 232 -13.49 -27.09 -27.47
N ALA A 233 -13.50 -25.82 -27.04
CA ALA A 233 -13.62 -24.66 -27.93
C ALA A 233 -12.45 -24.56 -28.91
N PHE A 234 -11.20 -24.72 -28.43
CA PHE A 234 -10.00 -24.68 -29.25
C PHE A 234 -9.92 -25.87 -30.21
N GLY A 235 -10.32 -27.07 -29.77
CA GLY A 235 -10.42 -28.25 -30.62
C GLY A 235 -11.44 -28.05 -31.75
N ALA A 236 -12.62 -27.47 -31.45
CA ALA A 236 -13.63 -27.16 -32.46
C ALA A 236 -13.16 -26.10 -33.45
N LEU A 237 -12.53 -25.01 -32.96
CA LEU A 237 -11.95 -23.95 -33.79
C LEU A 237 -10.89 -24.52 -34.74
N THR A 238 -9.89 -25.24 -34.21
CA THR A 238 -8.80 -25.81 -35.02
C THR A 238 -9.32 -26.82 -36.03
N SER A 239 -10.23 -27.72 -35.65
CA SER A 239 -10.83 -28.72 -36.57
C SER A 239 -11.55 -28.08 -37.75
N ARG A 240 -12.21 -26.94 -37.54
CA ARG A 240 -12.91 -26.21 -38.60
C ARG A 240 -11.94 -25.48 -39.52
N VAL A 241 -10.92 -24.85 -38.93
CA VAL A 241 -9.99 -23.95 -39.60
C VAL A 241 -8.95 -24.70 -40.46
N THR A 242 -8.54 -25.92 -40.07
CA THR A 242 -7.48 -26.71 -40.76
C THR A 242 -7.74 -26.96 -42.25
N SER A 243 -9.00 -27.16 -42.63
CA SER A 243 -9.40 -27.52 -44.01
C SER A 243 -9.59 -26.32 -44.93
N LEU A 244 -9.49 -25.09 -44.41
CA LEU A 244 -9.78 -23.87 -45.15
C LEU A 244 -8.58 -23.39 -45.99
N PRO A 245 -8.82 -22.58 -47.05
CA PRO A 245 -7.73 -21.94 -47.79
C PRO A 245 -7.03 -20.88 -46.94
N GLU A 246 -5.79 -20.54 -47.31
CA GLU A 246 -5.08 -19.40 -46.71
C GLU A 246 -5.73 -18.07 -47.15
N PRO A 247 -5.87 -17.05 -46.27
CA PRO A 247 -5.42 -16.97 -44.87
C PRO A 247 -6.42 -17.52 -43.83
N THR A 248 -7.58 -18.02 -44.27
CA THR A 248 -8.66 -18.47 -43.38
C THR A 248 -8.36 -19.72 -42.55
N ASN A 249 -7.25 -20.40 -42.82
CA ASN A 249 -6.71 -21.52 -42.04
C ASN A 249 -5.73 -21.11 -40.93
N GLN A 250 -5.64 -19.82 -40.61
CA GLN A 250 -4.82 -19.30 -39.52
C GLN A 250 -5.68 -18.94 -38.30
N VAL A 251 -5.12 -19.16 -37.11
CA VAL A 251 -5.70 -18.69 -35.84
C VAL A 251 -4.77 -17.63 -35.27
N ALA A 252 -5.24 -16.39 -35.24
CA ALA A 252 -4.53 -15.28 -34.63
C ALA A 252 -4.64 -15.34 -33.11
N ILE A 253 -3.50 -15.14 -32.47
CA ILE A 253 -3.34 -14.99 -31.03
C ILE A 253 -3.24 -13.49 -30.76
N VAL A 254 -4.30 -12.92 -30.21
CA VAL A 254 -4.45 -11.47 -29.99
C VAL A 254 -4.28 -11.17 -28.51
N LEU A 255 -3.41 -10.22 -28.17
CA LEU A 255 -3.23 -9.73 -26.81
C LEU A 255 -3.51 -8.23 -26.76
N ASP A 256 -4.50 -7.81 -25.97
CA ASP A 256 -4.92 -6.42 -25.80
C ASP A 256 -5.24 -5.71 -27.14
N GLY A 257 -5.80 -6.46 -28.11
CA GLY A 257 -6.20 -5.95 -29.43
C GLY A 257 -5.09 -5.96 -30.49
N LEU A 258 -3.88 -6.44 -30.19
CA LEU A 258 -2.78 -6.59 -31.16
C LEU A 258 -2.50 -8.06 -31.46
N VAL A 259 -2.19 -8.37 -32.72
CA VAL A 259 -1.81 -9.73 -33.13
C VAL A 259 -0.37 -10.00 -32.70
N VAL A 260 -0.21 -11.01 -31.83
CA VAL A 260 1.11 -11.47 -31.36
C VAL A 260 1.69 -12.49 -32.33
N SER A 261 0.86 -13.45 -32.76
CA SER A 261 1.22 -14.44 -33.77
C SER A 261 -0.02 -14.94 -34.50
N SER A 262 0.14 -15.38 -35.75
CA SER A 262 -0.94 -15.92 -36.58
C SER A 262 -0.52 -17.24 -37.25
N PRO A 263 -0.26 -18.31 -36.46
CA PRO A 263 0.17 -19.58 -37.01
C PRO A 263 -0.92 -20.22 -37.89
N ARG A 264 -0.46 -20.90 -38.95
CA ARG A 264 -1.31 -21.80 -39.75
C ARG A 264 -1.59 -23.07 -38.96
N ILE A 265 -2.86 -23.49 -38.95
CA ILE A 265 -3.25 -24.76 -38.33
C ILE A 265 -3.17 -25.88 -39.36
N ASN A 266 -2.20 -26.79 -39.19
CA ASN A 266 -1.96 -27.90 -40.12
C ASN A 266 -2.79 -29.15 -39.78
N GLU A 267 -3.04 -29.37 -38.49
CA GLU A 267 -3.82 -30.48 -37.97
C GLU A 267 -4.74 -30.01 -36.83
N ALA A 268 -5.85 -30.72 -36.61
CA ALA A 268 -6.76 -30.40 -35.52
C ALA A 268 -6.08 -30.66 -34.17
N ILE A 269 -6.28 -29.77 -33.19
CA ILE A 269 -5.61 -29.84 -31.88
C ILE A 269 -6.66 -30.06 -30.78
N PRO A 270 -7.17 -31.30 -30.61
CA PRO A 270 -8.14 -31.61 -29.55
C PRO A 270 -7.50 -31.77 -28.17
N SER A 271 -6.15 -31.75 -28.08
CA SER A 271 -5.40 -32.00 -26.85
C SER A 271 -5.47 -30.84 -25.83
N GLY A 272 -5.93 -29.66 -26.23
CA GLY A 272 -6.04 -28.51 -25.34
C GLY A 272 -4.71 -27.83 -25.01
N THR A 273 -3.69 -28.03 -25.84
CA THR A 273 -2.38 -27.37 -25.70
C THR A 273 -2.08 -26.52 -26.93
N ALA A 274 -1.54 -25.32 -26.71
CA ALA A 274 -1.12 -24.42 -27.78
C ALA A 274 0.26 -23.83 -27.48
N GLN A 275 1.00 -23.46 -28.52
CA GLN A 275 2.29 -22.79 -28.39
C GLN A 275 2.22 -21.45 -29.11
N ILE A 276 2.55 -20.37 -28.40
CA ILE A 276 2.81 -19.06 -28.99
C ILE A 276 4.29 -19.06 -29.36
N THR A 277 4.56 -19.13 -30.65
CA THR A 277 5.91 -19.00 -31.22
C THR A 277 6.13 -17.60 -31.78
N GLY A 278 7.39 -17.18 -31.81
CA GLY A 278 7.83 -15.85 -32.24
C GLY A 278 9.32 -15.65 -31.97
N SER A 279 9.85 -14.49 -32.32
CA SER A 279 11.23 -14.11 -32.00
C SER A 279 11.36 -13.60 -30.56
N PHE A 280 10.91 -14.39 -29.58
CA PHE A 280 10.95 -13.99 -28.17
C PHE A 280 12.34 -14.19 -27.58
N THR A 281 12.76 -13.23 -26.75
CA THR A 281 13.83 -13.45 -25.78
C THR A 281 13.34 -14.30 -24.61
N GLN A 282 14.27 -14.88 -23.83
CA GLN A 282 13.94 -15.59 -22.59
C GLN A 282 13.04 -14.75 -21.68
N LEU A 283 13.38 -13.46 -21.57
CA LEU A 283 12.74 -12.53 -20.67
C LEU A 283 11.30 -12.24 -21.10
N GLU A 284 11.10 -11.93 -22.39
CA GLU A 284 9.77 -11.66 -22.94
C GLU A 284 8.85 -12.88 -22.86
N ALA A 285 9.38 -14.09 -23.13
CA ALA A 285 8.60 -15.31 -23.02
C ALA A 285 8.17 -15.58 -21.57
N GLN A 286 9.07 -15.37 -20.60
CA GLN A 286 8.75 -15.50 -19.17
C GLN A 286 7.72 -14.46 -18.71
N ASP A 287 7.90 -13.21 -19.13
CA ASP A 287 6.98 -12.11 -18.79
C ASP A 287 5.59 -12.37 -19.36
N LEU A 288 5.50 -12.74 -20.64
CA LEU A 288 4.23 -13.09 -21.29
C LEU A 288 3.58 -14.30 -20.62
N ALA A 289 4.34 -15.36 -20.31
CA ALA A 289 3.82 -16.53 -19.62
C ALA A 289 3.27 -16.18 -18.22
N ASN A 290 3.97 -15.35 -17.46
CA ASN A 290 3.54 -14.89 -16.13
C ASN A 290 2.24 -14.11 -16.22
N VAL A 291 2.16 -13.17 -17.16
CA VAL A 291 0.97 -12.35 -17.38
C VAL A 291 -0.24 -13.20 -17.78
N LEU A 292 -0.06 -14.20 -18.66
CA LEU A 292 -1.13 -15.09 -19.11
C LEU A 292 -1.57 -16.11 -18.05
N LYS A 293 -0.65 -16.55 -17.17
CA LYS A 293 -0.93 -17.55 -16.13
C LYS A 293 -1.98 -17.10 -15.12
N TYR A 294 -2.01 -15.81 -14.79
CA TYR A 294 -2.91 -15.26 -13.76
C TYR A 294 -4.21 -14.67 -14.35
N GLY A 295 -4.42 -14.79 -15.66
CA GLY A 295 -5.60 -14.30 -16.36
C GLY A 295 -5.62 -12.79 -16.55
N ALA A 296 -6.61 -12.29 -17.30
CA ALA A 296 -6.77 -10.87 -17.60
C ALA A 296 -7.36 -10.09 -16.41
N LEU A 297 -7.05 -8.79 -16.32
CA LEU A 297 -7.67 -7.92 -15.32
C LEU A 297 -9.17 -7.74 -15.63
N PRO A 298 -10.06 -7.69 -14.62
CA PRO A 298 -11.50 -7.54 -14.83
C PRO A 298 -11.89 -6.14 -15.34
N LEU A 299 -10.98 -5.17 -15.22
CA LEU A 299 -11.14 -3.78 -15.63
C LEU A 299 -9.88 -3.34 -16.36
N ALA A 300 -10.03 -2.43 -17.32
CA ALA A 300 -8.92 -1.70 -17.89
C ALA A 300 -8.48 -0.59 -16.93
N PHE A 301 -7.18 -0.31 -16.89
CA PHE A 301 -6.62 0.73 -16.02
C PHE A 301 -5.76 1.70 -16.81
N ASP A 302 -5.96 2.99 -16.58
CA ASP A 302 -5.05 4.05 -16.98
C ASP A 302 -3.92 4.17 -15.97
N ARG A 303 -2.69 4.34 -16.48
CA ARG A 303 -1.51 4.52 -15.64
C ARG A 303 -1.41 5.98 -15.24
N GLY A 304 -1.45 6.22 -13.93
CA GLY A 304 -1.10 7.50 -13.32
C GLY A 304 0.41 7.72 -13.29
N GLU A 305 0.83 8.73 -12.53
CA GLU A 305 2.23 9.11 -12.41
C GLU A 305 3.08 7.98 -11.81
N VAL A 306 4.23 7.73 -12.42
CA VAL A 306 5.24 6.79 -11.94
C VAL A 306 6.24 7.54 -11.07
N GLN A 307 6.26 7.24 -9.78
CA GLN A 307 7.23 7.82 -8.84
C GLN A 307 8.34 6.82 -8.57
N GLN A 308 9.58 7.19 -8.89
CA GLN A 308 10.75 6.36 -8.64
C GLN A 308 11.67 7.06 -7.64
N VAL A 309 11.97 6.36 -6.55
CA VAL A 309 12.89 6.83 -5.49
C VAL A 309 14.07 5.89 -5.44
N SER A 310 15.30 6.41 -5.41
CA SER A 310 16.49 5.57 -5.29
C SER A 310 16.64 5.04 -3.85
N PRO A 311 17.14 3.80 -3.66
CA PRO A 311 17.42 3.26 -2.33
C PRO A 311 18.41 4.10 -1.51
N THR A 312 19.36 4.75 -2.18
CA THR A 312 20.35 5.64 -1.53
C THR A 312 19.68 6.86 -0.90
N LEU A 313 18.78 7.53 -1.64
CA LEU A 313 18.07 8.70 -1.14
C LEU A 313 17.18 8.33 0.05
N GLY A 314 16.50 7.18 -0.01
CA GLY A 314 15.67 6.70 1.09
C GLY A 314 16.46 6.39 2.36
N ALA A 315 17.61 5.73 2.23
CA ALA A 315 18.50 5.43 3.36
C ALA A 315 19.05 6.71 4.01
N ASP A 316 19.47 7.69 3.21
CA ASP A 316 19.96 8.98 3.70
C ASP A 316 18.85 9.74 4.45
N GLN A 317 17.62 9.72 3.91
CA GLN A 317 16.47 10.33 4.55
C GLN A 317 16.07 9.64 5.87
N LEU A 318 16.12 8.31 5.94
CA LEU A 318 15.90 7.56 7.17
C LEU A 318 16.92 7.95 8.24
N ASN A 319 18.19 7.99 7.88
CA ASN A 319 19.27 8.37 8.80
C ASN A 319 19.10 9.82 9.30
N ALA A 320 18.78 10.75 8.41
CA ALA A 320 18.52 12.14 8.77
C ALA A 320 17.30 12.29 9.70
N GLY A 321 16.22 11.54 9.43
CA GLY A 321 15.02 11.52 10.26
C GLY A 321 15.28 10.95 11.66
N LEU A 322 16.00 9.84 11.76
CA LEU A 322 16.39 9.24 13.04
C LEU A 322 17.32 10.16 13.84
N LEU A 323 18.28 10.83 13.18
CA LEU A 323 19.15 11.81 13.83
C LEU A 323 18.36 13.01 14.37
N ALA A 324 17.43 13.56 13.57
CA ALA A 324 16.57 14.66 14.00
C ALA A 324 15.69 14.25 15.19
N GLY A 325 15.10 13.06 15.16
CA GLY A 325 14.33 12.51 16.27
C GLY A 325 15.16 12.30 17.53
N ALA A 326 16.38 11.76 17.41
CA ALA A 326 17.30 11.55 18.52
C ALA A 326 17.74 12.88 19.17
N LEU A 327 18.09 13.88 18.36
CA LEU A 327 18.44 15.22 18.85
C LEU A 327 17.25 15.91 19.51
N GLY A 328 16.05 15.82 18.92
CA GLY A 328 14.82 16.34 19.51
C GLY A 328 14.50 15.70 20.86
N LEU A 329 14.56 14.36 20.94
CA LEU A 329 14.38 13.62 22.17
C LEU A 329 15.41 14.03 23.23
N LEU A 330 16.69 14.14 22.86
CA LEU A 330 17.77 14.56 23.74
C LEU A 330 17.51 15.95 24.33
N LEU A 331 17.09 16.91 23.49
CA LEU A 331 16.77 18.26 23.95
C LEU A 331 15.59 18.28 24.93
N VAL A 332 14.53 17.50 24.67
CA VAL A 332 13.38 17.37 25.58
C VAL A 332 13.80 16.72 26.90
N VAL A 333 14.63 15.68 26.86
CA VAL A 333 15.18 15.03 28.07
C VAL A 333 16.02 16.02 28.88
N ILE A 334 16.93 16.76 28.24
CA ILE A 334 17.76 17.77 28.92
C ILE A 334 16.88 18.85 29.54
N PHE A 335 15.93 19.41 28.78
CA PHE A 335 15.03 20.45 29.27
C PHE A 335 14.22 19.96 30.49
N THR A 336 13.63 18.77 30.41
CA THR A 336 12.79 18.24 31.49
C THR A 336 13.61 17.89 32.74
N LEU A 337 14.83 17.38 32.59
CA LEU A 337 15.72 17.13 33.73
C LEU A 337 16.22 18.43 34.37
N LEU A 338 16.53 19.47 33.59
CA LEU A 338 16.96 20.76 34.14
C LEU A 338 15.81 21.50 34.83
N TYR A 339 14.64 21.54 34.20
CA TYR A 339 13.48 22.29 34.69
C TYR A 339 12.76 21.57 35.83
N TYR A 340 12.47 20.26 35.68
CA TYR A 340 11.73 19.46 36.67
C TYR A 340 12.62 18.61 37.59
N ARG A 341 13.94 18.60 37.39
CA ARG A 341 14.91 17.91 38.27
C ARG A 341 14.57 16.43 38.43
N ALA A 342 14.45 15.93 39.67
CA ALA A 342 14.16 14.53 39.94
C ALA A 342 12.79 14.06 39.39
N LEU A 343 11.84 14.96 39.14
CA LEU A 343 10.59 14.62 38.46
C LEU A 343 10.76 14.40 36.97
N GLY A 344 11.81 14.98 36.38
CA GLY A 344 12.17 14.76 34.99
C GLY A 344 12.37 13.26 34.69
N PHE A 345 12.82 12.45 35.66
CA PHE A 345 12.91 10.99 35.47
C PHE A 345 11.55 10.32 35.24
N VAL A 346 10.46 10.85 35.80
CA VAL A 346 9.11 10.35 35.50
C VAL A 346 8.73 10.68 34.06
N THR A 347 9.07 11.88 33.59
CA THR A 347 8.87 12.29 32.19
C THR A 347 9.70 11.44 31.22
N VAL A 348 10.99 11.24 31.51
CA VAL A 348 11.88 10.40 30.71
C VAL A 348 11.36 8.96 30.66
N GLY A 349 10.92 8.40 31.79
CA GLY A 349 10.28 7.08 31.83
C GLY A 349 8.99 7.02 31.01
N SER A 350 8.19 8.09 31.02
CA SER A 350 6.96 8.18 30.23
C SER A 350 7.27 8.16 28.73
N LEU A 351 8.24 8.95 28.29
CA LEU A 351 8.72 8.99 26.89
C LEU A 351 9.33 7.65 26.46
N ALA A 352 10.11 7.00 27.33
CA ALA A 352 10.70 5.69 27.02
C ALA A 352 9.64 4.61 26.82
N ILE A 353 8.62 4.57 27.68
CA ILE A 353 7.52 3.60 27.55
C ILE A 353 6.64 3.94 26.34
N ALA A 354 6.40 5.23 26.06
CA ALA A 354 5.69 5.67 24.85
C ALA A 354 6.42 5.21 23.58
N GLY A 355 7.75 5.43 23.52
CA GLY A 355 8.58 4.99 22.40
C GLY A 355 8.63 3.48 22.23
N LEU A 356 8.73 2.73 23.34
CA LEU A 356 8.65 1.26 23.32
C LEU A 356 7.28 0.79 22.80
N MET A 357 6.19 1.36 23.31
CA MET A 357 4.84 1.01 22.88
C MET A 357 4.62 1.34 21.41
N LEU A 358 5.10 2.49 20.94
CA LEU A 358 5.05 2.88 19.52
C LEU A 358 5.83 1.89 18.64
N TYR A 359 7.05 1.53 19.04
CA TYR A 359 7.88 0.57 18.32
C TYR A 359 7.21 -0.81 18.21
N LEU A 360 6.66 -1.32 19.33
CA LEU A 360 5.92 -2.59 19.34
C LEU A 360 4.66 -2.52 18.48
N LEU A 361 3.94 -1.40 18.49
CA LEU A 361 2.77 -1.21 17.62
C LEU A 361 3.16 -1.21 16.14
N PHE A 362 4.25 -0.57 15.75
CA PHE A 362 4.72 -0.62 14.36
C PHE A 362 5.05 -2.04 13.90
N LEU A 363 5.65 -2.86 14.76
CA LEU A 363 5.92 -4.27 14.44
C LEU A 363 4.61 -5.07 14.27
N LEU A 364 3.69 -4.96 15.23
CA LEU A 364 2.41 -5.69 15.19
C LEU A 364 1.54 -5.26 14.01
N MET A 365 1.45 -3.95 13.76
CA MET A 365 0.65 -3.40 12.67
C MET A 365 1.27 -3.66 11.30
N GLY A 366 2.59 -3.79 11.23
CA GLY A 366 3.30 -4.18 10.01
C GLY A 366 2.83 -5.54 9.48
N GLU A 367 2.50 -6.47 10.37
CA GLU A 367 2.02 -7.80 10.00
C GLU A 367 0.50 -7.85 9.80
N TRP A 368 -0.28 -7.22 10.71
CA TRP A 368 -1.75 -7.32 10.67
C TRP A 368 -2.41 -6.55 9.54
N ILE A 369 -1.91 -5.34 9.26
CA ILE A 369 -2.52 -4.44 8.29
C ILE A 369 -1.54 -4.02 7.19
N GLY A 370 -0.33 -4.58 7.16
CA GLY A 370 0.70 -4.20 6.20
C GLY A 370 1.26 -2.80 6.43
N PHE A 371 1.21 -2.28 7.66
CA PHE A 371 1.69 -0.92 7.94
C PHE A 371 3.18 -0.76 7.59
N THR A 372 3.49 0.28 6.81
CA THR A 372 4.86 0.65 6.45
C THR A 372 5.19 2.03 7.04
N LEU A 373 6.35 2.14 7.67
CA LEU A 373 6.85 3.40 8.22
C LEU A 373 7.41 4.26 7.09
N THR A 374 6.77 5.38 6.80
CA THR A 374 7.21 6.37 5.79
C THR A 374 8.01 7.50 6.44
N LEU A 375 8.68 8.33 5.64
CA LEU A 375 9.34 9.56 6.08
C LEU A 375 8.36 10.51 6.77
N ALA A 376 7.18 10.67 6.18
CA ALA A 376 6.11 11.45 6.78
C ALA A 376 5.62 10.83 8.09
N GLY A 377 5.56 9.50 8.18
CA GLY A 377 5.31 8.77 9.42
C GLY A 377 6.38 9.05 10.49
N ILE A 378 7.66 9.09 10.12
CA ILE A 378 8.77 9.48 11.02
C ILE A 378 8.57 10.90 11.52
N ALA A 379 8.22 11.86 10.65
CA ALA A 379 7.93 13.22 11.07
C ALA A 379 6.78 13.28 12.09
N GLY A 380 5.72 12.47 11.89
CA GLY A 380 4.63 12.32 12.86
C GLY A 380 5.11 11.80 14.22
N ALA A 381 5.99 10.79 14.22
CA ALA A 381 6.58 10.26 15.44
C ALA A 381 7.49 11.29 16.16
N ILE A 382 8.20 12.14 15.41
CA ILE A 382 9.03 13.21 15.98
C ILE A 382 8.15 14.29 16.62
N VAL A 383 7.09 14.73 15.94
CA VAL A 383 6.11 15.69 16.49
C VAL A 383 5.50 15.17 17.78
N ALA A 384 5.21 13.86 17.85
CA ALA A 384 4.66 13.23 19.03
C ALA A 384 5.54 13.35 20.29
N ILE A 385 6.86 13.45 20.15
CA ILE A 385 7.76 13.67 21.31
C ILE A 385 7.42 15.00 22.00
N GLY A 386 7.11 16.04 21.22
CA GLY A 386 6.70 17.34 21.75
C GLY A 386 5.30 17.31 22.35
N VAL A 387 4.34 16.69 21.65
CA VAL A 387 2.95 16.56 22.12
C VAL A 387 2.88 15.79 23.45
N THR A 388 3.57 14.65 23.53
CA THR A 388 3.64 13.87 24.78
C THR A 388 4.29 14.66 25.91
N ALA A 389 5.35 15.42 25.62
CA ALA A 389 5.99 16.29 26.60
C ALA A 389 5.03 17.36 27.17
N ASP A 390 4.16 17.93 26.34
CA ASP A 390 3.16 18.94 26.74
C ASP A 390 2.18 18.40 27.79
N SER A 391 1.66 17.18 27.57
CA SER A 391 0.76 16.51 28.53
C SER A 391 1.38 16.37 29.93
N PHE A 392 2.68 16.07 30.01
CA PHE A 392 3.39 15.97 31.29
C PHE A 392 3.60 17.35 31.94
N ILE A 393 3.95 18.37 31.13
CA ILE A 393 4.14 19.75 31.59
C ILE A 393 2.84 20.30 32.19
N VAL A 394 1.71 20.14 31.50
CA VAL A 394 0.40 20.58 31.97
C VAL A 394 0.04 19.93 33.31
N TYR A 395 0.29 18.63 33.46
CA TYR A 395 0.04 17.95 34.73
C TYR A 395 0.97 18.45 35.85
N PHE A 396 2.27 18.58 35.59
CA PHE A 396 3.24 18.97 36.60
C PHE A 396 3.06 20.41 37.06
N GLU A 397 2.80 21.35 36.15
CA GLU A 397 2.49 22.72 36.52
C GLU A 397 1.21 22.80 37.36
N ARG A 398 0.19 22.01 37.04
CA ARG A 398 -1.01 21.97 37.88
C ARG A 398 -0.76 21.42 39.28
N VAL A 399 0.15 20.46 39.42
CA VAL A 399 0.58 19.98 40.74
C VAL A 399 1.39 21.06 41.47
N ARG A 400 2.26 21.81 40.78
CA ARG A 400 3.02 22.93 41.36
C ARG A 400 2.09 24.05 41.84
N ASP A 401 1.03 24.38 41.10
CA ASP A 401 0.01 25.35 41.53
C ASP A 401 -0.66 24.94 42.83
N GLU A 402 -1.10 23.69 42.93
CA GLU A 402 -1.76 23.15 44.12
C GLU A 402 -0.82 23.13 45.35
N MET A 403 0.48 22.92 45.12
CA MET A 403 1.51 23.04 46.16
C MET A 403 1.71 24.50 46.61
N ARG A 404 1.68 25.46 45.68
CA ARG A 404 1.74 26.91 46.00
C ARG A 404 0.53 27.37 46.83
N GLU A 405 -0.62 26.72 46.66
CA GLU A 405 -1.80 26.90 47.52
C GLU A 405 -1.67 26.25 48.92
N GLY A 406 -0.51 25.68 49.26
CA GLY A 406 -0.22 25.10 50.58
C GLY A 406 -0.62 23.64 50.76
N ARG A 407 -1.02 22.93 49.70
CA ARG A 407 -1.35 21.50 49.78
C ARG A 407 -0.09 20.65 49.86
N THR A 408 -0.20 19.48 50.50
CA THR A 408 0.90 18.50 50.49
C THR A 408 1.06 17.88 49.10
N LEU A 409 2.26 17.41 48.75
CA LEU A 409 2.54 16.83 47.43
C LEU A 409 1.63 15.66 47.07
N ARG A 410 1.25 14.87 48.07
CA ARG A 410 0.32 13.76 47.89
C ARG A 410 -1.08 14.24 47.50
N THR A 411 -1.58 15.27 48.18
CA THR A 411 -2.89 15.86 47.89
C THR A 411 -2.86 16.61 46.56
N ALA A 412 -1.81 17.40 46.33
CA ALA A 412 -1.59 18.17 45.10
C ALA A 412 -1.54 17.29 43.85
N ALA A 413 -0.93 16.10 43.92
CA ALA A 413 -0.91 15.13 42.82
C ALA A 413 -2.33 14.63 42.47
N GLU A 414 -3.20 14.43 43.46
CA GLU A 414 -4.58 13.97 43.20
C GLU A 414 -5.50 15.11 42.76
N THR A 415 -5.41 16.29 43.39
CA THR A 415 -6.25 17.44 43.07
C THR A 415 -5.85 18.12 41.76
N GLY A 416 -4.55 18.25 41.51
CA GLY A 416 -3.99 18.76 40.25
C GLY A 416 -4.41 17.91 39.06
N TRP A 417 -4.47 16.58 39.22
CA TRP A 417 -4.93 15.65 38.18
C TRP A 417 -6.35 15.93 37.70
N VAL A 418 -7.28 16.24 38.62
CA VAL A 418 -8.69 16.48 38.27
C VAL A 418 -8.83 17.67 37.31
N ARG A 419 -7.99 18.68 37.47
CA ARG A 419 -7.93 19.87 36.60
C ARG A 419 -7.14 19.57 35.31
N ALA A 420 -5.96 18.97 35.43
CA ALA A 420 -5.06 18.70 34.30
C ALA A 420 -5.67 17.73 33.27
N ARG A 421 -6.33 16.65 33.73
CA ARG A 421 -6.90 15.63 32.83
C ARG A 421 -7.90 16.20 31.81
N ARG A 422 -8.64 17.25 32.16
CA ARG A 422 -9.62 17.85 31.25
C ARG A 422 -8.91 18.62 30.14
N THR A 423 -7.86 19.36 30.47
CA THR A 423 -7.06 20.10 29.49
C THR A 423 -6.35 19.15 28.54
N ILE A 424 -5.70 18.11 29.07
CA ILE A 424 -4.98 17.10 28.29
C ILE A 424 -5.93 16.38 27.34
N LEU A 425 -7.05 15.85 27.84
CA LEU A 425 -8.04 15.17 26.98
C LEU A 425 -8.59 16.06 25.87
N VAL A 426 -8.80 17.36 26.13
CA VAL A 426 -9.30 18.28 25.10
C VAL A 426 -8.23 18.57 24.06
N ALA A 427 -6.98 18.83 24.47
CA ALA A 427 -5.86 19.07 23.56
C ALA A 427 -5.59 17.86 22.65
N ASP A 428 -5.51 16.67 23.23
CA ASP A 428 -5.29 15.43 22.48
C ASP A 428 -6.45 15.08 21.56
N PHE A 429 -7.69 15.33 21.98
CA PHE A 429 -8.85 15.07 21.13
C PHE A 429 -8.87 15.98 19.88
N VAL A 430 -8.42 17.23 20.00
CA VAL A 430 -8.24 18.13 18.84
C VAL A 430 -7.18 17.56 17.89
N SER A 431 -6.04 17.12 18.41
CA SER A 431 -4.99 16.46 17.62
C SER A 431 -5.47 15.18 16.95
N LEU A 432 -6.29 14.37 17.64
CA LEU A 432 -6.87 13.15 17.11
C LEU A 432 -7.87 13.43 15.98
N ILE A 433 -8.73 14.44 16.13
CA ILE A 433 -9.63 14.88 15.05
C ILE A 433 -8.82 15.33 13.83
N ALA A 434 -7.78 16.15 14.04
CA ALA A 434 -6.92 16.59 12.95
C ALA A 434 -6.26 15.40 12.23
N ALA A 435 -5.75 14.42 12.99
CA ALA A 435 -5.20 13.19 12.44
C ALA A 435 -6.24 12.38 11.63
N VAL A 436 -7.47 12.24 12.13
CA VAL A 436 -8.56 11.54 11.41
C VAL A 436 -8.92 12.26 10.12
N LEU A 437 -9.08 13.58 10.16
CA LEU A 437 -9.38 14.38 8.96
C LEU A 437 -8.26 14.26 7.93
N LEU A 438 -7.00 14.43 8.35
CA LEU A 438 -5.86 14.26 7.45
C LEU A 438 -5.80 12.84 6.88
N TYR A 439 -6.09 11.81 7.68
CA TYR A 439 -6.07 10.43 7.22
C TYR A 439 -7.14 10.12 6.16
N VAL A 440 -8.34 10.70 6.31
CA VAL A 440 -9.48 10.50 5.39
C VAL A 440 -9.30 11.28 4.09
N PHE A 441 -8.83 12.53 4.17
CA PHE A 441 -8.77 13.44 3.02
C PHE A 441 -7.43 13.42 2.28
N SER A 442 -6.37 12.82 2.83
CA SER A 442 -5.04 12.84 2.22
C SER A 442 -4.64 11.54 1.54
N VAL A 443 -3.67 11.63 0.63
CA VAL A 443 -3.12 10.52 -0.17
C VAL A 443 -1.63 10.34 0.13
N GLY A 444 -1.12 9.12 -0.05
CA GLY A 444 0.31 8.81 0.04
C GLY A 444 0.94 9.15 1.39
N GLY A 445 2.08 9.83 1.36
CA GLY A 445 2.89 10.13 2.56
C GLY A 445 2.13 10.89 3.66
N VAL A 446 1.25 11.83 3.32
CA VAL A 446 0.50 12.62 4.31
C VAL A 446 -0.43 11.75 5.15
N ARG A 447 -0.96 10.67 4.55
CA ARG A 447 -1.79 9.69 5.28
C ARG A 447 -0.96 8.90 6.29
N GLY A 448 0.30 8.61 5.98
CA GLY A 448 1.25 8.01 6.91
C GLY A 448 1.59 8.92 8.09
N PHE A 449 1.81 10.23 7.85
CA PHE A 449 1.96 11.22 8.92
C PHE A 449 0.74 11.26 9.84
N ALA A 450 -0.45 11.36 9.26
CA ALA A 450 -1.71 11.44 10.00
C ALA A 450 -1.96 10.19 10.84
N PHE A 451 -1.68 9.01 10.28
CA PHE A 451 -1.80 7.74 10.98
C PHE A 451 -0.87 7.68 12.21
N THR A 452 0.43 8.00 12.03
CA THR A 452 1.39 7.99 13.13
C THR A 452 1.02 9.01 14.20
N LEU A 453 0.62 10.23 13.79
CA LEU A 453 0.17 11.26 14.73
C LEU A 453 -1.01 10.75 15.57
N GLY A 454 -2.07 10.22 14.94
CA GLY A 454 -3.22 9.69 15.65
C GLY A 454 -2.87 8.54 16.60
N LEU A 455 -2.02 7.60 16.15
CA LEU A 455 -1.55 6.49 16.98
C LEU A 455 -0.78 6.99 18.21
N THR A 456 0.14 7.94 18.01
CA THR A 456 0.93 8.50 19.10
C THR A 456 0.12 9.32 20.09
N THR A 457 -0.93 10.03 19.64
CA THR A 457 -1.87 10.71 20.53
C THR A 457 -2.64 9.72 21.42
N ILE A 458 -3.03 8.55 20.87
CA ILE A 458 -3.64 7.48 21.67
C ILE A 458 -2.65 6.94 22.71
N ILE A 459 -1.39 6.74 22.30
CA ILE A 459 -0.33 6.32 23.23
C ILE A 459 -0.14 7.36 24.33
N ASP A 460 -0.11 8.65 24.02
CA ASP A 460 0.04 9.70 25.02
C ASP A 460 -1.05 9.63 26.11
N LEU A 461 -2.32 9.48 25.68
CA LEU A 461 -3.44 9.28 26.59
C LEU A 461 -3.30 8.03 27.45
N ILE A 462 -2.79 6.92 26.91
CA ILE A 462 -2.54 5.71 27.70
C ILE A 462 -1.43 6.00 28.74
N ILE A 463 -0.35 6.64 28.32
CA ILE A 463 0.83 6.88 29.16
C ILE A 463 0.50 7.85 30.30
N ILE A 464 -0.16 8.97 30.03
CA ILE A 464 -0.48 9.96 31.07
C ILE A 464 -1.41 9.35 32.15
N PHE A 465 -2.40 8.54 31.76
CA PHE A 465 -3.35 7.92 32.69
C PHE A 465 -2.78 6.69 33.42
N TRP A 466 -2.03 5.82 32.73
CA TRP A 466 -1.63 4.52 33.28
C TRP A 466 -0.20 4.51 33.82
N PHE A 467 0.65 5.42 33.36
CA PHE A 467 2.02 5.56 33.82
C PHE A 467 2.27 6.86 34.58
N THR A 468 2.16 8.03 33.94
CA THR A 468 2.65 9.29 34.50
C THR A 468 1.94 9.69 35.79
N LYS A 469 0.59 9.68 35.80
CA LYS A 469 -0.19 9.98 37.01
C LYS A 469 0.09 8.97 38.14
N PRO A 470 0.01 7.65 37.91
CA PRO A 470 0.33 6.65 38.93
C PRO A 470 1.78 6.75 39.44
N ALA A 471 2.74 6.97 38.55
CA ALA A 471 4.16 7.14 38.89
C ALA A 471 4.37 8.37 39.77
N LEU A 472 3.78 9.53 39.42
CA LEU A 472 3.88 10.73 40.24
C LEU A 472 3.27 10.52 41.63
N VAL A 473 2.11 9.85 41.71
CA VAL A 473 1.49 9.52 43.00
C VAL A 473 2.36 8.57 43.83
N LEU A 474 3.07 7.63 43.20
CA LEU A 474 4.00 6.74 43.91
C LEU A 474 5.25 7.48 44.39
N VAL A 475 5.83 8.31 43.53
CA VAL A 475 7.00 9.15 43.81
C VAL A 475 6.69 10.15 44.94
N SER A 476 5.48 10.72 44.96
CA SER A 476 5.03 11.64 46.02
C SER A 476 4.98 11.02 47.43
N ARG A 477 4.93 9.68 47.52
CA ARG A 477 4.95 8.94 48.81
C ARG A 477 6.37 8.72 49.33
N SER A 478 7.40 8.94 48.51
CA SER A 478 8.79 8.76 48.92
C SER A 478 9.24 9.86 49.88
N LYS A 479 10.05 9.49 50.88
CA LYS A 479 10.63 10.42 51.86
C LYS A 479 11.44 11.54 51.20
N PHE A 480 12.09 11.27 50.08
CA PHE A 480 12.92 12.25 49.35
C PHE A 480 12.11 13.42 48.77
N PHE A 481 10.92 13.15 48.25
CA PHE A 481 10.04 14.19 47.69
C PHE A 481 9.22 14.89 48.78
N ASN A 482 8.92 14.18 49.87
CA ASN A 482 8.17 14.74 50.99
C ASN A 482 9.05 15.62 51.91
N SER A 483 10.37 15.45 51.90
CA SER A 483 11.31 16.23 52.72
C SER A 483 11.66 17.61 52.15
N GLY A 484 11.08 18.01 51.00
CA GLY A 484 11.32 19.33 50.41
C GLY A 484 12.74 19.55 49.88
N HIS A 485 13.48 18.46 49.57
CA HIS A 485 14.85 18.52 49.08
C HIS A 485 14.95 19.39 47.81
N THR A 486 16.02 20.17 47.67
CA THR A 486 16.18 21.11 46.53
C THR A 486 16.14 20.41 45.18
N LEU A 487 16.73 19.22 45.07
CA LEU A 487 16.72 18.41 43.84
C LEU A 487 15.36 17.77 43.50
N SER A 488 14.37 17.82 44.41
CA SER A 488 13.05 17.22 44.17
C SER A 488 12.19 17.98 43.16
N GLY A 489 12.50 19.25 42.88
CA GLY A 489 11.68 20.15 42.05
C GLY A 489 10.51 20.80 42.80
N PHE A 490 10.13 20.28 43.98
CA PHE A 490 9.03 20.76 44.82
C PHE A 490 9.49 21.40 46.15
N SER A 491 10.71 21.92 46.23
CA SER A 491 11.13 22.63 47.43
C SER A 491 10.38 23.97 47.57
N PRO A 492 10.16 24.48 48.80
CA PRO A 492 9.53 25.79 48.99
C PRO A 492 10.22 26.90 48.18
N LYS A 493 11.55 26.82 48.08
CA LYS A 493 12.38 27.74 47.29
C LYS A 493 12.19 27.60 45.77
N SER A 494 11.96 26.39 45.24
CA SER A 494 11.69 26.19 43.80
C SER A 494 10.24 26.47 43.41
N LEU A 495 9.34 26.54 44.38
CA LEU A 495 7.93 26.90 44.21
C LEU A 495 7.66 28.40 44.38
N GLY A 496 8.65 29.16 44.86
CA GLY A 496 8.52 30.60 45.13
C GLY A 496 7.72 30.92 46.39
N MET A 497 7.56 29.94 47.29
CA MET A 497 6.85 30.14 48.55
C MET A 497 7.75 30.87 49.56
N SER A 498 7.25 31.95 50.15
CA SER A 498 7.93 32.62 51.27
C SER A 498 7.93 31.68 52.47
N VAL A 499 9.09 31.14 52.83
CA VAL A 499 9.26 30.43 54.10
C VAL A 499 9.04 31.48 55.19
N ALA A 500 7.92 31.37 55.92
CA ALA A 500 7.74 32.17 57.13
C ALA A 500 8.93 31.86 58.03
N LYS A 501 9.72 32.89 58.31
CA LYS A 501 10.85 32.81 59.23
C LYS A 501 10.23 32.53 60.60
N GLU A 502 10.30 31.28 61.07
CA GLU A 502 10.00 30.98 62.48
C GLU A 502 10.99 31.79 63.31
N ALA A 503 10.43 32.68 64.14
CA ALA A 503 11.16 33.49 65.12
C ALA A 503 11.21 32.75 66.46
#